data_AF-A0A3B3XDN7-F1
#
_entry.id   AF-A0A3B3XDN7-F1
#
_cell.length_a   1.000
_cell.length_b   1.000
_cell.length_c   1.000
_cell.angle_alpha   90.00
_cell.angle_beta   90.00
_cell.angle_gamma   90.00
#
_symmetry.space_group_name_H-M   'P 1'
#
loop_
_entity.id
_entity.type
_entity.pdbx_description
1 polymer ?
#
loop_
_entity_poly.entity_id
_entity_poly.type
_entity_poly.pdbx_seq_one_letter_code
_entity_poly.pdbx_strand_id
1 'polypeptide(L)'
;MSGFIQLLKKRKELIPLVGFMAFAATGATSASLYFLFTKSDVILNKSENPEPWERLDPSKPQKLITINQQWKPVETLEMVKSMTK
;
A
#
# COMPACT_ATOMS: atom_id res chain seq x y z
N MET A 1 -6.40 -22.53 -29.96
CA MET A 1 -6.93 -22.20 -28.61
C MET A 1 -5.80 -22.32 -27.59
N SER A 2 -5.27 -21.18 -27.15
CA SER A 2 -4.30 -20.95 -26.05
C SER A 2 -3.23 -22.05 -25.81
N GLY A 3 -2.04 -21.88 -26.41
CA GLY A 3 -0.88 -22.76 -26.17
C GLY A 3 -0.46 -22.83 -24.69
N PHE A 4 -0.70 -21.76 -23.93
CA PHE A 4 -0.45 -21.73 -22.49
C PHE A 4 -1.39 -22.64 -21.69
N ILE A 5 -2.69 -22.63 -22.02
CA ILE A 5 -3.66 -23.53 -21.38
C ILE A 5 -3.35 -24.99 -21.75
N GLN A 6 -2.91 -25.25 -22.99
CA GLN A 6 -2.45 -26.58 -23.39
C GLN A 6 -1.20 -27.03 -22.62
N LEU A 7 -0.23 -26.13 -22.38
CA LEU A 7 0.96 -26.38 -21.58
C LEU A 7 0.58 -26.79 -20.15
N LEU A 8 -0.29 -26.03 -19.49
CA LEU A 8 -0.77 -26.34 -18.14
C LEU A 8 -1.57 -27.64 -18.07
N LYS A 9 -2.32 -27.98 -19.12
CA LYS A 9 -3.00 -29.29 -19.22
C LYS A 9 -2.03 -30.45 -19.37
N LYS A 10 -0.94 -30.28 -20.12
CA LYS A 10 0.10 -31.31 -20.32
C LYS A 10 1.07 -31.44 -19.14
N ARG A 11 1.27 -30.38 -18.36
CA ARG A 11 2.20 -30.31 -17.22
C ARG A 11 1.48 -29.78 -15.98
N LYS A 12 0.76 -30.67 -15.28
CA LYS A 12 -0.11 -30.31 -14.14
C LYS A 12 0.65 -29.75 -12.94
N GLU A 13 1.91 -30.13 -12.78
CA GLU A 13 2.82 -29.63 -11.72
C GLU A 13 3.06 -28.11 -11.82
N LEU A 14 2.91 -27.52 -13.00
CA LEU A 14 3.08 -26.07 -13.20
C LEU A 14 1.89 -25.25 -12.71
N ILE A 15 0.71 -25.87 -12.51
CA ILE A 15 -0.51 -25.17 -12.09
C ILE A 15 -0.31 -24.49 -10.73
N PRO A 16 0.12 -25.17 -9.65
CA PRO A 16 0.34 -24.50 -8.37
C PRO A 16 1.45 -23.44 -8.47
N LEU A 17 2.53 -23.69 -9.22
CA LEU A 17 3.63 -22.74 -9.40
C LEU A 17 3.15 -21.43 -10.05
N VAL A 18 2.44 -21.55 -11.17
CA VAL A 18 1.86 -20.39 -11.86
C VAL A 18 0.80 -19.72 -10.99
N GLY A 19 0.02 -20.49 -10.22
CA GLY A 19 -0.97 -19.97 -9.29
C GLY A 19 -0.37 -19.05 -8.24
N PHE A 20 0.67 -19.50 -7.53
CA PHE A 20 1.35 -18.67 -6.52
C PHE A 20 2.06 -17.47 -7.14
N MET A 21 2.72 -17.64 -8.28
CA MET A 21 3.37 -16.54 -8.99
C MET A 21 2.36 -15.48 -9.42
N ALA A 22 1.24 -15.89 -10.01
CA ALA A 22 0.17 -14.98 -10.43
C ALA A 22 -0.43 -14.26 -9.22
N PHE A 23 -0.73 -15.00 -8.14
CA PHE A 23 -1.23 -14.41 -6.90
C PHE A 23 -0.28 -13.36 -6.32
N ALA A 24 1.02 -13.67 -6.28
CA ALA A 24 2.04 -12.74 -5.81
C ALA A 24 2.15 -11.50 -6.70
N ALA A 25 2.19 -11.68 -8.02
CA ALA A 25 2.28 -10.58 -8.98
C ALA A 25 1.05 -9.66 -8.91
N THR A 26 -0.16 -10.24 -8.85
CA THR A 26 -1.40 -9.49 -8.68
C THR A 26 -1.44 -8.76 -7.34
N GLY A 27 -1.05 -9.42 -6.24
CA GLY A 27 -0.99 -8.81 -4.91
C GLY A 27 0.02 -7.67 -4.81
N ALA A 28 1.20 -7.82 -5.40
CA ALA A 28 2.22 -6.76 -5.43
C ALA A 28 1.74 -5.56 -6.26
N THR A 29 1.11 -5.82 -7.41
CA THR A 29 0.58 -4.77 -8.29
C THR A 29 -0.57 -4.02 -7.62
N SER A 30 -1.51 -4.73 -7.00
CA SER A 30 -2.64 -4.11 -6.31
C SER A 30 -2.21 -3.30 -5.09
N ALA A 31 -1.27 -3.80 -4.29
CA ALA A 31 -0.71 -3.06 -3.16
C ALA A 31 0.03 -1.80 -3.61
N SER A 32 0.81 -1.88 -4.69
CA SER A 32 1.52 -0.72 -5.25
C SER A 32 0.55 0.36 -5.71
N LEU A 33 -0.52 -0.02 -6.43
CA LEU A 33 -1.57 0.92 -6.85
C LEU A 33 -2.31 1.51 -5.65
N TYR A 34 -2.66 0.69 -4.65
CA TYR A 34 -3.29 1.16 -3.42
C TYR A 34 -2.42 2.21 -2.71
N PHE A 35 -1.12 1.94 -2.52
CA PHE A 35 -0.24 2.89 -1.86
C PHE A 35 -0.05 4.17 -2.67
N LEU A 36 0.11 4.05 -3.99
CA LEU A 36 0.27 5.20 -4.87
C LEU A 36 -0.92 6.16 -4.84
N PHE A 37 -2.14 5.64 -4.75
CA PHE A 37 -3.35 6.47 -4.79
C PHE A 37 -3.90 6.87 -3.42
N THR A 38 -3.58 6.14 -2.35
CA THR A 38 -4.22 6.37 -1.03
C THR A 38 -3.28 6.85 0.07
N LYS A 39 -1.96 6.72 -0.09
CA LYS A 39 -0.99 7.10 0.95
C LYS A 39 -0.27 8.38 0.56
N SER A 40 -0.30 9.35 1.47
CA SER A 40 0.42 10.63 1.33
C SER A 40 1.94 10.47 1.36
N ASP A 41 2.43 9.36 1.90
CA ASP A 41 3.86 9.06 2.01
C ASP A 41 4.49 8.67 0.66
N VAL A 42 3.68 8.24 -0.32
CA VAL A 42 4.17 7.92 -1.67
C VAL A 42 4.18 9.18 -2.51
N ILE A 43 5.37 9.77 -2.66
CA ILE A 43 5.57 11.01 -3.40
C ILE A 43 6.25 10.72 -4.72
N LEU A 44 5.59 11.08 -5.82
CA LEU A 44 6.17 11.04 -7.17
C LEU A 44 7.01 12.29 -7.47
N ASN A 45 6.62 13.45 -6.95
CA ASN A 45 7.32 14.71 -7.14
C ASN A 45 7.85 15.26 -5.81
N LYS A 46 9.17 15.24 -5.63
CA LYS A 46 9.86 15.74 -4.43
C LYS A 46 10.23 17.23 -4.48
N SER A 47 9.76 17.97 -5.48
CA SER A 47 9.97 19.42 -5.54
C SER A 47 9.47 20.07 -4.24
N GLU A 48 10.22 21.06 -3.73
CA GLU A 48 9.89 21.86 -2.53
C GLU A 48 9.96 21.16 -1.16
N ASN A 49 10.74 20.07 -1.04
CA ASN A 49 10.94 19.37 0.24
C ASN A 49 9.63 19.05 0.98
N PRO A 50 8.72 18.28 0.36
CA PRO A 50 7.46 17.93 0.99
C PRO A 50 7.71 17.12 2.28
N GLU A 51 7.00 17.46 3.36
CA GLU A 51 6.93 16.68 4.60
C GLU A 51 5.66 15.80 4.59
N PRO A 52 5.68 14.61 3.95
CA PRO A 52 4.49 13.77 3.76
C PRO A 52 3.78 13.40 5.06
N TRP A 53 4.54 13.21 6.14
CA TRP A 53 3.99 12.87 7.46
C TRP A 53 3.14 13.99 8.05
N GLU A 54 3.35 15.26 7.67
CA GLU A 54 2.52 16.37 8.14
C GLU A 54 1.11 16.37 7.55
N ARG A 55 0.92 15.69 6.41
CA ARG A 55 -0.36 15.61 5.68
C ARG A 55 -1.24 14.44 6.15
N LEU A 56 -0.71 13.59 7.04
CA LEU A 56 -1.44 12.46 7.59
C LEU A 56 -2.56 12.94 8.52
N ASP A 57 -3.76 12.37 8.35
CA ASP A 57 -4.88 12.59 9.25
C ASP A 57 -4.79 11.60 10.43
N PRO A 58 -4.53 12.07 11.67
CA PRO A 58 -4.37 11.21 12.82
C PRO A 58 -5.68 10.56 13.29
N SER A 59 -6.83 11.06 12.80
CA SER A 59 -8.16 10.55 13.16
C SER A 59 -8.60 9.37 12.27
N LYS A 60 -7.84 9.06 11.21
CA LYS A 60 -8.16 8.01 10.25
C LYS A 60 -7.22 6.82 10.33
N PRO A 61 -7.72 5.59 10.09
CA PRO A 61 -6.90 4.41 9.93
C PRO A 61 -5.85 4.55 8.82
N GLN A 62 -4.57 4.42 9.18
CA GLN A 62 -3.47 4.53 8.22
C GLN A 62 -3.00 3.19 7.65
N LYS A 63 -3.42 2.06 8.23
CA LYS A 63 -3.04 0.71 7.75
C LYS A 63 -4.20 0.05 7.01
N LEU A 64 -3.87 -0.89 6.11
CA LEU A 64 -4.87 -1.69 5.39
C LEU A 64 -5.72 -2.54 6.36
N ILE A 65 -5.10 -3.03 7.43
CA ILE A 65 -5.75 -3.79 8.50
C ILE A 65 -5.35 -3.17 9.82
N THR A 66 -6.34 -2.89 10.67
CA THR A 66 -6.15 -2.35 12.01
C THR A 66 -6.84 -3.24 13.04
N ILE A 67 -6.13 -3.63 14.09
CA ILE A 67 -6.69 -4.43 15.19
C ILE A 67 -6.54 -3.60 16.47
N ASN A 68 -7.66 -3.22 17.09
CA ASN A 68 -7.70 -2.46 18.36
C ASN A 68 -6.86 -1.16 18.38
N GLN A 69 -6.59 -0.56 17.21
CA GLN A 69 -5.84 0.70 17.13
C GLN A 69 -6.77 1.89 17.32
N GLN A 70 -6.39 2.81 18.21
CA GLN A 70 -7.05 4.09 18.42
C GLN A 70 -6.40 5.14 17.52
N TRP A 71 -7.22 5.88 16.78
CA TRP A 71 -6.79 6.95 15.88
C TRP A 71 -7.24 8.28 16.46
N LYS A 72 -6.33 8.95 17.15
CA LYS A 72 -6.55 10.25 17.79
C LYS A 72 -5.32 11.12 17.62
N PRO A 73 -5.49 12.43 17.44
CA PRO A 73 -4.38 13.36 17.49
C PRO A 73 -3.68 13.29 18.84
N VAL A 74 -2.37 13.51 18.81
CA VAL A 74 -1.54 13.58 20.01
C VAL A 74 -1.42 15.06 20.37
N GLU A 75 -2.00 15.44 21.51
CA GLU A 75 -2.10 16.85 21.94
C GLU A 75 -0.73 17.54 22.00
N THR A 76 0.31 16.85 22.46
CA THR A 76 1.67 17.40 22.52
C THR A 76 2.24 17.71 21.14
N LEU A 77 1.95 16.88 20.14
CA LEU A 77 2.36 17.11 18.76
C LEU A 77 1.63 18.31 18.15
N GLU A 78 0.33 18.45 18.40
CA GLU A 78 -0.44 19.61 17.94
C GLU A 78 0.04 20.91 18.59
N MET A 79 0.33 20.87 19.88
CA MET A 79 0.86 22.00 20.63
C MET A 79 2.20 22.47 20.03
N VAL A 80 3.15 21.56 19.81
CA VAL A 80 4.45 21.89 19.19
C VAL A 80 4.29 22.42 17.77
N LYS A 81 3.37 21.83 16.98
CA LYS A 81 3.09 22.28 15.61
C LYS A 81 2.56 23.71 15.58
N SER A 82 1.70 24.08 16.54
CA SER A 82 1.18 25.44 16.70
C SER A 82 2.21 26.47 17.13
N MET A 83 3.31 26.05 17.77
CA MET A 83 4.41 26.94 18.16
C MET A 83 5.45 27.13 17.05
N THR A 84 5.51 26.20 16.09
CA THR A 84 6.58 26.13 15.09
C THR A 84 6.18 26.74 13.74
N LYS A 85 4.87 26.75 13.41
CA LYS A 85 4.31 27.36 12.19
C LYS A 85 3.64 28.68 12.49
#